data_AF-A0A7V0V117-F1
#
_entry.id   AF-A0A7V0V117-F1
#
_cell.length_a   1.000
_cell.length_b   1.000
_cell.length_c   1.000
_cell.angle_alpha   90.00
_cell.angle_beta   90.00
_cell.angle_gamma   90.00
#
_symmetry.space_group_name_H-M   'P 1'
#
loop_
_entity.id
_entity.type
_entity.pdbx_description
1 polymer ?
#
loop_
_entity_poly.entity_id
_entity_poly.type
_entity_poly.pdbx_seq_one_letter_code
_entity_poly.pdbx_strand_id
1 'polypeptide(L)'
;MTIKHAIMIGLLGRLADRFHEYQPAQPLTERLAMVKSLEGVDGVEPVYPQEFARPAETVRLLRESGLGISAVNVNLKGEHKWRHGSFTSPDPALRAEAVEYVRTGMDLAAELGANLVTCCPLIDGHNYPFQVDYLEQWHWLVEGVRAAAKHRPDVRLSIEYKLNEARNFVIVGDMGRALHLCQQVGLPNVGITMDTGHALMAKETPAAMACLAADAGRLFYVHFNDNNRDWDWDMIPASVNLWDVVETLFYLRRLGWEGWFSYDVYNRDGDPVATQQAVLRVMRSAERLLEKLGPERLEALIRVGDPAQTIEYLMSVVAS
;
A
#
# COMPACT_ATOMS: atom_id res chain seq x y z
N MET A 1 14.73 14.09 -2.20
CA MET A 1 14.28 12.70 -2.04
C MET A 1 14.33 12.05 -3.41
N THR A 2 14.90 10.85 -3.51
CA THR A 2 14.78 10.05 -4.73
C THR A 2 13.53 9.19 -4.62
N ILE A 3 12.36 9.80 -4.86
CA ILE A 3 11.09 9.08 -4.90
C ILE A 3 10.87 8.57 -6.31
N LYS A 4 10.42 7.31 -6.41
CA LYS A 4 9.94 6.71 -7.65
C LYS A 4 8.43 6.51 -7.59
N HIS A 5 7.78 6.52 -8.73
CA HIS A 5 6.34 6.41 -8.86
C HIS A 5 5.94 5.11 -9.55
N ALA A 6 5.07 4.33 -8.91
CA ALA A 6 4.57 3.08 -9.44
C ALA A 6 3.04 3.05 -9.53
N ILE A 7 2.54 2.32 -10.52
CA ILE A 7 1.11 2.04 -10.69
C ILE A 7 0.87 0.57 -10.37
N MET A 8 -0.14 0.28 -9.54
CA MET A 8 -0.58 -1.09 -9.35
C MET A 8 -1.27 -1.58 -10.63
N ILE A 9 -0.58 -2.45 -11.38
CA ILE A 9 -0.99 -2.77 -12.77
C ILE A 9 -2.31 -3.54 -12.84
N GLY A 10 -2.70 -4.20 -11.74
CA GLY A 10 -3.99 -4.87 -11.61
C GLY A 10 -5.18 -3.89 -11.74
N LEU A 11 -5.00 -2.63 -11.36
CA LEU A 11 -6.05 -1.59 -11.41
C LEU A 11 -6.37 -1.09 -12.83
N LEU A 12 -5.51 -1.43 -13.80
CA LEU A 12 -5.75 -1.19 -15.22
C LEU A 12 -6.41 -2.40 -15.92
N GLY A 13 -6.69 -3.47 -15.16
CA GLY A 13 -7.32 -4.69 -15.65
C GLY A 13 -8.82 -4.72 -15.40
N ARG A 14 -9.33 -5.93 -15.16
CA ARG A 14 -10.75 -6.09 -14.81
C ARG A 14 -10.99 -5.46 -13.45
N LEU A 15 -11.89 -4.49 -13.42
CA LEU A 15 -12.25 -3.78 -12.21
C LEU A 15 -13.73 -3.97 -11.93
N ALA A 16 -14.05 -4.59 -10.79
CA ALA A 16 -15.41 -4.90 -10.41
C ALA A 16 -15.58 -4.95 -8.89
N ASP A 17 -16.75 -4.57 -8.40
CA ASP A 17 -17.15 -4.79 -7.02
C ASP A 17 -18.30 -5.81 -6.95
N ARG A 18 -19.00 -5.87 -5.81
CA ARG A 18 -20.14 -6.78 -5.63
C ARG A 18 -21.41 -6.36 -6.38
N PHE A 19 -21.42 -5.21 -7.04
CA PHE A 19 -22.58 -4.62 -7.71
C PHE A 19 -22.36 -4.45 -9.22
N HIS A 20 -21.20 -3.97 -9.64
CA HIS A 20 -20.92 -3.63 -11.02
C HIS A 20 -19.51 -4.06 -11.45
N GLU A 21 -19.38 -4.30 -12.75
CA GLU A 21 -18.09 -4.28 -13.43
C GLU A 21 -17.90 -2.89 -14.05
N TYR A 22 -16.81 -2.23 -13.68
CA TYR A 22 -16.47 -0.88 -14.13
C TYR A 22 -15.52 -0.88 -15.32
N GLN A 23 -14.63 -1.87 -15.36
CA GLN A 23 -13.66 -2.02 -16.44
C GLN A 23 -13.52 -3.49 -16.81
N PRO A 24 -13.56 -3.85 -18.12
CA PRO A 24 -13.38 -5.22 -18.55
C PRO A 24 -11.92 -5.67 -18.36
N ALA A 25 -11.70 -6.98 -18.39
CA ALA A 25 -10.35 -7.54 -18.36
C ALA A 25 -9.52 -7.06 -19.56
N GLN A 26 -8.28 -6.63 -19.30
CA GLN A 26 -7.32 -6.22 -20.31
C GLN A 26 -6.06 -7.08 -20.26
N PRO A 27 -5.49 -7.50 -21.42
CA PRO A 27 -4.23 -8.21 -21.47
C PRO A 27 -3.10 -7.43 -20.78
N LEU A 28 -2.16 -8.13 -20.15
CA LEU A 28 -1.02 -7.51 -19.48
C LEU A 28 -0.21 -6.61 -20.44
N THR A 29 -0.08 -7.01 -21.71
CA THR A 29 0.61 -6.22 -22.74
C THR A 29 -0.03 -4.85 -22.98
N GLU A 30 -1.36 -4.79 -22.99
CA GLU A 30 -2.10 -3.54 -23.19
C GLU A 30 -1.99 -2.65 -21.96
N ARG A 31 -2.09 -3.23 -20.76
CA ARG A 31 -1.91 -2.51 -19.50
C ARG A 31 -0.51 -1.95 -19.32
N LEU A 32 0.52 -2.70 -19.73
CA LEU A 32 1.89 -2.19 -19.77
C LEU A 32 2.04 -1.04 -20.76
N ALA A 33 1.39 -1.11 -21.93
CA ALA A 33 1.37 0.01 -22.87
C ALA A 33 0.66 1.25 -22.30
N MET A 34 -0.45 1.06 -21.58
CA MET A 34 -1.14 2.13 -20.85
C MET A 34 -0.20 2.79 -19.83
N VAL A 35 0.49 2.01 -18.98
CA VAL A 35 1.44 2.58 -18.01
C VAL A 35 2.56 3.33 -18.73
N LYS A 36 3.14 2.78 -19.80
CA LYS A 36 4.21 3.45 -20.57
C LYS A 36 3.77 4.76 -21.24
N SER A 37 2.47 4.98 -21.41
CA SER A 37 1.94 6.25 -21.93
C SER A 37 1.86 7.36 -20.87
N LEU A 38 2.01 7.02 -19.58
CA LEU A 38 1.92 7.99 -18.48
C LEU A 38 3.21 8.79 -18.31
N GLU A 39 3.08 10.10 -18.13
CA GLU A 39 4.21 10.99 -17.87
C GLU A 39 4.62 10.99 -16.38
N GLY A 40 5.86 10.59 -16.13
CA GLY A 40 6.51 10.59 -14.80
C GLY A 40 6.19 9.37 -13.96
N VAL A 41 5.88 8.23 -14.59
CA VAL A 41 5.87 6.92 -13.95
C VAL A 41 7.24 6.25 -14.11
N ASP A 42 7.69 5.55 -13.07
CA ASP A 42 8.98 4.84 -13.07
C ASP A 42 8.80 3.32 -13.13
N GLY A 43 7.63 2.81 -12.73
CA GLY A 43 7.44 1.38 -12.55
C GLY A 43 6.01 0.93 -12.33
N VAL A 44 5.89 -0.36 -12.01
CA VAL A 44 4.62 -1.03 -11.71
C VAL A 44 4.73 -1.93 -10.49
N GLU A 45 3.58 -2.15 -9.85
CA GLU A 45 3.38 -3.15 -8.82
C GLU A 45 2.48 -4.29 -9.39
N PRO A 46 3.06 -5.42 -9.81
CA PRO A 46 2.30 -6.59 -10.23
C PRO A 46 1.71 -7.36 -9.04
N VAL A 47 0.54 -7.96 -9.25
CA VAL A 47 -0.20 -8.72 -8.23
C VAL A 47 -0.06 -10.22 -8.48
N TYR A 48 0.49 -10.96 -7.51
CA TYR A 48 0.52 -12.42 -7.51
C TYR A 48 -0.67 -13.00 -6.72
N PRO A 49 -1.38 -14.03 -7.24
CA PRO A 49 -1.09 -14.77 -8.48
C PRO A 49 -1.79 -14.24 -9.75
N GLN A 50 -2.64 -13.23 -9.66
CA GLN A 50 -3.52 -12.80 -10.75
C GLN A 50 -2.76 -12.45 -12.03
N GLU A 51 -1.64 -11.76 -11.90
CA GLU A 51 -0.77 -11.40 -13.03
C GLU A 51 0.12 -12.54 -13.49
N PHE A 52 0.28 -13.58 -12.68
CA PHE A 52 1.26 -14.66 -12.87
C PHE A 52 0.59 -16.00 -13.18
N ALA A 53 -0.58 -16.01 -13.81
CA ALA A 53 -1.17 -17.25 -14.34
C ALA A 53 -0.23 -17.98 -15.33
N ARG A 54 0.64 -17.22 -16.02
CA ARG A 54 1.72 -17.73 -16.87
C ARG A 54 3.05 -17.09 -16.43
N PRO A 55 3.66 -17.55 -15.32
CA PRO A 55 4.75 -16.81 -14.65
C PRO A 55 5.91 -16.43 -15.57
N ALA A 56 6.42 -17.37 -16.36
CA ALA A 56 7.54 -17.13 -17.26
C ALA A 56 7.23 -16.07 -18.34
N GLU A 57 6.00 -16.04 -18.85
CA GLU A 57 5.55 -15.04 -19.81
C GLU A 57 5.40 -13.68 -19.14
N THR A 58 4.76 -13.63 -17.97
CA THR A 58 4.60 -12.40 -17.17
C THR A 58 5.95 -11.79 -16.83
N VAL A 59 6.91 -12.58 -16.34
CA VAL A 59 8.27 -12.12 -16.02
C VAL A 59 8.96 -11.56 -17.27
N ARG A 60 8.86 -12.26 -18.42
CA ARG A 60 9.42 -11.78 -19.69
C ARG A 60 8.82 -10.43 -20.07
N LEU A 61 7.48 -10.30 -20.08
CA LEU A 61 6.79 -9.07 -20.46
C LEU A 61 7.13 -7.90 -19.54
N LEU A 62 7.19 -8.14 -18.22
CA LEU A 62 7.58 -7.12 -17.25
C LEU A 62 9.02 -6.63 -17.51
N ARG A 63 9.98 -7.54 -17.75
CA ARG A 63 11.36 -7.16 -18.10
C ARG A 63 11.46 -6.42 -19.43
N GLU A 64 10.78 -6.89 -20.47
CA GLU A 64 10.77 -6.26 -21.81
C GLU A 64 10.09 -4.89 -21.81
N SER A 65 9.20 -4.61 -20.85
CA SER A 65 8.53 -3.30 -20.75
C SER A 65 9.51 -2.15 -20.49
N GLY A 66 10.61 -2.42 -19.78
CA GLY A 66 11.57 -1.43 -19.30
C GLY A 66 11.12 -0.65 -18.06
N LEU A 67 9.94 -0.95 -17.51
CA LEU A 67 9.43 -0.36 -16.26
C LEU A 67 10.11 -1.01 -15.05
N GLY A 68 10.40 -0.22 -14.02
CA GLY A 68 10.86 -0.78 -12.74
C GLY A 68 9.76 -1.55 -12.03
N ILE A 69 10.14 -2.46 -11.12
CA ILE A 69 9.20 -3.20 -10.27
C ILE A 69 9.36 -2.68 -8.84
N SER A 70 8.29 -2.08 -8.32
CA SER A 70 8.31 -1.44 -7.00
C SER A 70 8.17 -2.46 -5.87
N ALA A 71 7.23 -3.39 -6.03
CA ALA A 71 7.00 -4.55 -5.18
C ALA A 71 6.25 -5.63 -5.96
N VAL A 72 6.20 -6.86 -5.44
CA VAL A 72 5.19 -7.85 -5.84
C VAL A 72 4.11 -7.90 -4.76
N ASN A 73 2.86 -7.61 -5.13
CA ASN A 73 1.73 -7.65 -4.21
C ASN A 73 1.17 -9.07 -4.12
N VAL A 74 1.26 -9.70 -2.96
CA VAL A 74 0.77 -11.07 -2.75
C VAL A 74 -0.67 -11.02 -2.24
N ASN A 75 -1.59 -11.49 -3.06
CA ASN A 75 -3.01 -11.52 -2.79
C ASN A 75 -3.45 -12.85 -2.14
N LEU A 76 -3.63 -12.81 -0.82
CA LEU A 76 -4.14 -13.91 -0.01
C LEU A 76 -5.64 -13.79 0.32
N LYS A 77 -6.39 -13.00 -0.46
CA LYS A 77 -7.80 -12.67 -0.16
C LYS A 77 -8.77 -13.00 -1.29
N GLY A 78 -8.30 -12.98 -2.55
CA GLY A 78 -9.18 -13.05 -3.72
C GLY A 78 -9.67 -14.45 -4.09
N GLU A 79 -8.85 -15.49 -3.93
CA GLU A 79 -9.25 -16.86 -4.26
C GLU A 79 -10.24 -17.45 -3.25
N HIS A 80 -11.20 -18.24 -3.72
CA HIS A 80 -12.27 -18.81 -2.89
C HIS A 80 -11.77 -19.63 -1.68
N LYS A 81 -10.64 -20.33 -1.81
CA LYS A 81 -10.06 -21.13 -0.73
C LYS A 81 -9.70 -20.31 0.52
N TRP A 82 -9.40 -19.02 0.35
CA TRP A 82 -9.06 -18.12 1.44
C TRP A 82 -10.27 -17.63 2.23
N ARG A 83 -11.50 -17.95 1.81
CA ARG A 83 -12.75 -17.42 2.40
C ARG A 83 -12.80 -17.48 3.92
N HIS A 84 -12.17 -18.45 4.57
CA HIS A 84 -12.16 -18.64 6.03
C HIS A 84 -10.89 -18.16 6.74
N GLY A 85 -9.99 -17.49 6.04
CA GLY A 85 -8.68 -17.02 6.54
C GLY A 85 -7.55 -17.50 5.64
N SER A 86 -6.43 -16.77 5.65
CA SER A 86 -5.18 -17.19 5.00
C SER A 86 -4.20 -17.65 6.09
N PHE A 87 -3.39 -16.74 6.63
CA PHE A 87 -2.55 -16.97 7.81
C PHE A 87 -3.33 -17.39 9.05
N THR A 88 -4.59 -16.95 9.19
CA THR A 88 -5.44 -17.19 10.37
C THR A 88 -6.55 -18.20 10.09
N SER A 89 -6.43 -18.98 9.02
CA SER A 89 -7.36 -20.08 8.73
C SER A 89 -7.33 -21.11 9.86
N PRO A 90 -8.48 -21.69 10.29
CA PRO A 90 -8.47 -22.82 11.21
C PRO A 90 -7.82 -24.08 10.58
N ASP A 91 -7.81 -24.18 9.25
CA ASP A 91 -7.16 -25.27 8.54
C ASP A 91 -5.63 -25.03 8.43
N PRO A 92 -4.78 -25.86 9.08
CA PRO A 92 -3.33 -25.72 9.01
C PRO A 92 -2.77 -25.87 7.59
N ALA A 93 -3.43 -26.61 6.69
CA ALA A 93 -2.98 -26.76 5.32
C ALA A 93 -3.10 -25.43 4.54
N LEU A 94 -4.21 -24.70 4.74
CA LEU A 94 -4.38 -23.37 4.17
C LEU A 94 -3.40 -22.36 4.76
N ARG A 95 -3.09 -22.44 6.06
CA ARG A 95 -2.04 -21.58 6.66
C ARG A 95 -0.67 -21.84 6.04
N ALA A 96 -0.32 -23.11 5.83
CA ALA A 96 0.93 -23.47 5.16
C ALA A 96 0.96 -22.98 3.70
N GLU A 97 -0.16 -23.10 2.98
CA GLU A 97 -0.28 -22.58 1.61
C GLU A 97 -0.13 -21.05 1.54
N ALA A 98 -0.68 -20.30 2.51
CA ALA A 98 -0.52 -18.85 2.59
C ALA A 98 0.97 -18.44 2.75
N VAL A 99 1.73 -19.21 3.53
CA VAL A 99 3.19 -19.03 3.65
C VAL A 99 3.87 -19.27 2.30
N GLU A 100 3.55 -20.35 1.58
CA GLU A 100 4.14 -20.64 0.27
C GLU A 100 3.80 -19.60 -0.80
N TYR A 101 2.61 -19.01 -0.73
CA TYR A 101 2.22 -17.89 -1.60
C TYR A 101 3.13 -16.68 -1.41
N VAL A 102 3.41 -16.30 -0.16
CA VAL A 102 4.34 -15.19 0.13
C VAL A 102 5.77 -15.56 -0.30
N ARG A 103 6.22 -16.79 -0.06
CA ARG A 103 7.53 -17.26 -0.54
C ARG A 103 7.67 -17.15 -2.05
N THR A 104 6.65 -17.57 -2.79
CA THR A 104 6.60 -17.45 -4.25
C THR A 104 6.64 -15.98 -4.67
N GLY A 105 5.91 -15.11 -3.99
CA GLY A 105 5.99 -13.66 -4.21
C GLY A 105 7.40 -13.10 -3.99
N MET A 106 8.11 -13.57 -2.95
CA MET A 106 9.49 -13.15 -2.67
C MET A 106 10.46 -13.62 -3.76
N ASP A 107 10.28 -14.84 -4.27
CA ASP A 107 11.09 -15.36 -5.37
C ASP A 107 10.82 -14.60 -6.67
N LEU A 108 9.56 -14.29 -6.98
CA LEU A 108 9.17 -13.45 -8.13
C LEU A 108 9.74 -12.04 -8.01
N ALA A 109 9.66 -11.41 -6.83
CA ALA A 109 10.19 -10.08 -6.60
C ALA A 109 11.69 -10.04 -6.93
N ALA A 110 12.45 -11.00 -6.42
CA ALA A 110 13.87 -11.08 -6.70
C ALA A 110 14.18 -11.41 -8.16
N GLU A 111 13.43 -12.30 -8.79
CA GLU A 111 13.58 -12.59 -10.22
C GLU A 111 13.35 -11.33 -11.07
N LEU A 112 12.40 -10.49 -10.66
CA LEU A 112 12.08 -9.23 -11.31
C LEU A 112 13.02 -8.07 -10.93
N GLY A 113 14.02 -8.31 -10.08
CA GLY A 113 14.96 -7.28 -9.63
C GLY A 113 14.40 -6.33 -8.57
N ALA A 114 13.24 -6.63 -8.00
CA ALA A 114 12.71 -5.97 -6.81
C ALA A 114 13.20 -6.64 -5.54
N ASN A 115 13.14 -5.92 -4.42
CA ASN A 115 13.53 -6.43 -3.09
C ASN A 115 12.39 -6.32 -2.07
N LEU A 116 11.14 -6.27 -2.54
CA LEU A 116 9.98 -5.98 -1.72
C LEU A 116 8.76 -6.80 -2.18
N VAL A 117 8.10 -7.41 -1.20
CA VAL A 117 6.77 -8.01 -1.32
C VAL A 117 5.83 -7.24 -0.41
N THR A 118 4.64 -6.90 -0.91
CA THR A 118 3.55 -6.35 -0.12
C THR A 118 2.50 -7.43 0.11
N CYS A 119 1.88 -7.44 1.29
CA CYS A 119 0.73 -8.31 1.56
C CYS A 119 -0.23 -7.62 2.52
N CYS A 120 -1.48 -7.50 2.09
CA CYS A 120 -2.58 -7.00 2.90
C CYS A 120 -3.52 -8.17 3.27
N PRO A 121 -3.40 -8.76 4.47
CA PRO A 121 -4.13 -9.98 4.86
C PRO A 121 -5.61 -9.69 5.22
N LEU A 122 -6.36 -9.13 4.27
CA LEU A 122 -7.73 -8.62 4.48
C LEU A 122 -8.77 -9.68 4.80
N ILE A 123 -8.46 -10.96 4.55
CA ILE A 123 -9.34 -12.09 4.82
C ILE A 123 -9.12 -12.67 6.23
N ASP A 124 -8.08 -12.20 6.92
CA ASP A 124 -7.66 -12.64 8.24
C ASP A 124 -8.25 -11.73 9.32
N GLY A 125 -8.98 -12.31 10.25
CA GLY A 125 -9.78 -11.59 11.23
C GLY A 125 -11.17 -12.21 11.39
N HIS A 126 -12.15 -11.39 11.77
CA HIS A 126 -13.50 -11.84 12.12
C HIS A 126 -14.58 -10.84 11.73
N ASN A 127 -15.83 -11.30 11.78
CA ASN A 127 -17.05 -10.52 11.50
C ASN A 127 -18.01 -10.47 12.69
N TYR A 128 -17.95 -11.46 13.58
CA TYR A 128 -18.88 -11.61 14.71
C TYR A 128 -18.14 -11.90 16.02
N PRO A 129 -18.73 -11.53 17.19
CA PRO A 129 -18.25 -11.99 18.49
C PRO A 129 -18.22 -13.51 18.58
N PHE A 130 -17.22 -14.07 19.26
CA PHE A 130 -17.03 -15.52 19.46
C PHE A 130 -16.87 -16.35 18.17
N GLN A 131 -16.63 -15.73 17.02
CA GLN A 131 -16.41 -16.45 15.75
C GLN A 131 -15.06 -17.18 15.71
N VAL A 132 -14.05 -16.64 16.40
CA VAL A 132 -12.65 -17.07 16.32
C VAL A 132 -12.01 -17.04 17.72
N ASP A 133 -10.97 -17.83 17.92
CA ASP A 133 -10.05 -17.62 19.03
C ASP A 133 -9.04 -16.53 18.63
N TYR A 134 -9.13 -15.36 19.27
CA TYR A 134 -8.30 -14.21 18.94
C TYR A 134 -6.82 -14.45 19.20
N LEU A 135 -6.48 -15.25 20.23
CA LEU A 135 -5.10 -15.51 20.61
C LEU A 135 -4.47 -16.51 19.67
N GLU A 136 -5.19 -17.60 19.34
CA GLU A 136 -4.71 -18.57 18.34
C GLU A 136 -4.51 -17.91 16.98
N GLN A 137 -5.47 -17.10 16.51
CA GLN A 137 -5.32 -16.39 15.24
C GLN A 137 -4.11 -15.46 15.23
N TRP A 138 -3.87 -14.73 16.31
CA TRP A 138 -2.69 -13.86 16.41
C TRP A 138 -1.39 -14.66 16.36
N HIS A 139 -1.30 -15.77 17.08
CA HIS A 139 -0.13 -16.64 17.05
C HIS A 139 0.12 -17.23 15.65
N TRP A 140 -0.92 -17.70 14.97
CA TRP A 140 -0.80 -18.22 13.61
C TRP A 140 -0.32 -17.16 12.62
N LEU A 141 -0.82 -15.92 12.72
CA LEU A 141 -0.34 -14.80 11.91
C LEU A 141 1.16 -14.55 12.14
N VAL A 142 1.57 -14.42 13.39
CA VAL A 142 2.97 -14.17 13.77
C VAL A 142 3.88 -15.31 13.26
N GLU A 143 3.46 -16.57 13.43
CA GLU A 143 4.21 -17.74 12.96
C GLU A 143 4.31 -17.80 11.43
N GLY A 144 3.19 -17.57 10.74
CA GLY A 144 3.14 -17.60 9.27
C GLY A 144 3.98 -16.50 8.63
N VAL A 145 3.84 -15.25 9.07
CA VAL A 145 4.65 -14.13 8.59
C VAL A 145 6.13 -14.37 8.85
N ARG A 146 6.49 -14.89 10.04
CA ARG A 146 7.88 -15.24 10.37
C ARG A 146 8.41 -16.37 9.49
N ALA A 147 7.61 -17.40 9.23
CA ALA A 147 8.00 -18.53 8.39
C ALA A 147 8.16 -18.15 6.91
N ALA A 148 7.35 -17.22 6.41
CA ALA A 148 7.47 -16.67 5.06
C ALA A 148 8.73 -15.80 4.94
N ALA A 149 8.91 -14.82 5.84
CA ALA A 149 10.02 -13.87 5.77
C ALA A 149 11.41 -14.52 5.92
N LYS A 150 11.51 -15.67 6.61
CA LYS A 150 12.77 -16.45 6.72
C LYS A 150 13.23 -17.08 5.40
N HIS A 151 12.34 -17.26 4.43
CA HIS A 151 12.66 -17.88 3.14
C HIS A 151 13.68 -17.07 2.35
N ARG A 152 13.51 -15.75 2.33
CA ARG A 152 14.35 -14.81 1.58
C ARG A 152 14.68 -13.59 2.42
N PRO A 153 15.70 -13.66 3.31
CA PRO A 153 16.11 -12.53 4.15
C PRO A 153 16.58 -11.30 3.36
N ASP A 154 16.96 -11.49 2.09
CA ASP A 154 17.34 -10.46 1.12
C ASP A 154 16.13 -9.68 0.54
N VAL A 155 14.92 -10.23 0.67
CA VAL A 155 13.67 -9.60 0.22
C VAL A 155 12.86 -9.15 1.44
N ARG A 156 12.41 -7.90 1.41
CA ARG A 156 11.55 -7.33 2.45
C ARG A 156 10.11 -7.81 2.28
N LEU A 157 9.46 -8.20 3.37
CA LEU A 157 8.03 -8.47 3.47
C LEU A 157 7.35 -7.31 4.19
N SER A 158 6.48 -6.60 3.48
CA SER A 158 5.79 -5.42 3.96
C SER A 158 4.32 -5.75 4.18
N ILE A 159 3.91 -5.77 5.45
CA ILE A 159 2.52 -6.02 5.82
C ILE A 159 1.75 -4.70 5.72
N GLU A 160 0.72 -4.69 4.90
CA GLU A 160 -0.20 -3.58 4.80
C GLU A 160 -1.35 -3.78 5.79
N TYR A 161 -1.58 -2.79 6.64
CA TYR A 161 -2.69 -2.81 7.58
C TYR A 161 -3.90 -2.13 6.96
N LYS A 162 -5.10 -2.60 7.30
CA LYS A 162 -6.37 -2.00 6.87
C LYS A 162 -7.43 -2.29 7.91
N LEU A 163 -8.22 -1.29 8.30
CA LEU A 163 -9.19 -1.42 9.39
C LEU A 163 -10.23 -2.55 9.15
N ASN A 164 -10.70 -2.66 7.91
CA ASN A 164 -11.75 -3.57 7.51
C ASN A 164 -11.68 -3.84 5.99
N GLU A 165 -12.63 -4.63 5.47
CA GLU A 165 -12.78 -5.06 4.07
C GLU A 165 -11.66 -6.01 3.61
N ALA A 166 -11.87 -7.32 3.44
CA ALA A 166 -13.15 -8.04 3.36
C ALA A 166 -13.71 -8.54 4.71
N ARG A 167 -12.99 -8.35 5.82
CA ARG A 167 -13.49 -8.60 7.18
C ARG A 167 -14.01 -7.31 7.81
N ASN A 168 -15.03 -7.40 8.66
CA ASN A 168 -15.45 -6.25 9.46
C ASN A 168 -14.35 -5.83 10.43
N PHE A 169 -13.58 -6.80 10.92
CA PHE A 169 -12.44 -6.60 11.82
C PHE A 169 -11.24 -7.39 11.28
N VAL A 170 -10.42 -6.73 10.47
CA VAL A 170 -9.15 -7.30 9.99
C VAL A 170 -8.16 -7.37 11.16
N ILE A 171 -7.41 -8.46 11.24
CA ILE A 171 -6.53 -8.73 12.40
C ILE A 171 -5.42 -7.68 12.58
N VAL A 172 -4.89 -7.12 11.49
CA VAL A 172 -3.95 -5.99 11.49
C VAL A 172 -4.67 -4.73 10.99
N GLY A 173 -5.48 -4.14 11.88
CA GLY A 173 -6.38 -3.03 11.53
C GLY A 173 -5.80 -1.61 11.63
N ASP A 174 -4.65 -1.43 12.28
CA ASP A 174 -4.05 -0.11 12.55
C ASP A 174 -2.51 -0.21 12.65
N MET A 175 -1.84 0.94 12.66
CA MET A 175 -0.37 1.02 12.72
C MET A 175 0.19 0.41 14.02
N GLY A 176 -0.53 0.57 15.13
CA GLY A 176 -0.13 0.01 16.43
C GLY A 176 -0.03 -1.52 16.40
N ARG A 177 -1.05 -2.19 15.87
CA ARG A 177 -1.05 -3.65 15.67
C ARG A 177 0.01 -4.07 14.66
N ALA A 178 0.20 -3.31 13.57
CA ALA A 178 1.23 -3.62 12.57
C ALA A 178 2.65 -3.56 13.15
N LEU A 179 2.95 -2.54 13.97
CA LEU A 179 4.22 -2.43 14.69
C LEU A 179 4.39 -3.54 15.73
N HIS A 180 3.33 -3.88 16.46
CA HIS A 180 3.36 -5.00 17.39
C HIS A 180 3.63 -6.33 16.67
N LEU A 181 3.02 -6.57 15.50
CA LEU A 181 3.31 -7.73 14.66
C LEU A 181 4.79 -7.76 14.24
N CYS A 182 5.34 -6.64 13.76
CA CYS A 182 6.76 -6.56 13.39
C CYS A 182 7.68 -6.91 14.57
N GLN A 183 7.37 -6.41 15.76
CA GLN A 183 8.11 -6.70 16.99
C GLN A 183 8.04 -8.19 17.35
N GLN A 184 6.84 -8.80 17.30
CA GLN A 184 6.65 -10.21 17.63
C GLN A 184 7.33 -11.12 16.60
N VAL A 185 7.25 -10.80 15.31
CA VAL A 185 7.94 -11.55 14.25
C VAL A 185 9.45 -11.51 14.45
N GLY A 186 9.99 -10.33 14.82
CA GLY A 186 11.37 -10.16 15.27
C GLY A 186 12.42 -10.27 14.17
N LEU A 187 12.03 -10.13 12.90
CA LEU A 187 12.93 -10.20 11.74
C LEU A 187 13.12 -8.81 11.12
N PRO A 188 14.34 -8.42 10.73
CA PRO A 188 14.62 -7.08 10.19
C PRO A 188 14.03 -6.86 8.80
N ASN A 189 13.77 -7.92 8.03
CA ASN A 189 13.16 -7.83 6.70
C ASN A 189 11.62 -7.85 6.74
N VAL A 190 10.99 -7.71 7.91
CA VAL A 190 9.54 -7.54 8.04
C VAL A 190 9.23 -6.10 8.45
N GLY A 191 8.34 -5.46 7.71
CA GLY A 191 7.95 -4.07 7.93
C GLY A 191 6.53 -3.81 7.47
N ILE A 192 6.24 -2.55 7.17
CA ILE A 192 4.90 -2.03 7.02
C ILE A 192 4.78 -1.28 5.70
N THR A 193 3.72 -1.58 4.96
CA THR A 193 3.20 -0.71 3.91
C THR A 193 2.19 0.20 4.58
N MET A 194 2.49 1.50 4.60
CA MET A 194 1.52 2.48 5.06
C MET A 194 0.72 2.97 3.87
N ASP A 195 -0.57 2.69 3.86
CA ASP A 195 -1.52 3.27 2.93
C ASP A 195 -2.20 4.50 3.57
N THR A 196 -2.19 5.62 2.87
CA THR A 196 -2.76 6.87 3.41
C THR A 196 -4.26 6.77 3.64
N GLY A 197 -5.01 6.11 2.75
CA GLY A 197 -6.44 5.88 2.90
C GLY A 197 -6.77 4.95 4.05
N HIS A 198 -5.99 3.89 4.24
CA HIS A 198 -6.18 2.97 5.36
C HIS A 198 -5.93 3.67 6.71
N ALA A 199 -4.88 4.50 6.80
CA ALA A 199 -4.62 5.31 8.00
C ALA A 199 -5.78 6.26 8.29
N LEU A 200 -6.28 6.97 7.26
CA LEU A 200 -7.43 7.87 7.38
C LEU A 200 -8.70 7.14 7.85
N MET A 201 -8.97 5.95 7.30
CA MET A 201 -10.09 5.10 7.68
C MET A 201 -9.96 4.59 9.13
N ALA A 202 -8.74 4.24 9.56
CA ALA A 202 -8.41 3.88 10.93
C ALA A 202 -8.48 5.05 11.94
N LYS A 203 -8.83 6.26 11.47
CA LYS A 203 -8.85 7.51 12.24
C LYS A 203 -7.46 7.92 12.76
N GLU A 204 -6.42 7.50 12.04
CA GLU A 204 -5.04 7.90 12.28
C GLU A 204 -4.69 9.14 11.46
N THR A 205 -3.62 9.84 11.87
CA THR A 205 -2.97 10.86 11.05
C THR A 205 -1.86 10.19 10.24
N PRO A 206 -1.96 10.10 8.90
CA PRO A 206 -0.98 9.34 8.09
C PRO A 206 0.46 9.82 8.30
N ALA A 207 0.68 11.13 8.41
CA ALA A 207 2.00 11.71 8.68
C ALA A 207 2.60 11.23 10.02
N ALA A 208 1.78 11.14 11.06
CA ALA A 208 2.20 10.62 12.36
C ALA A 208 2.54 9.13 12.27
N MET A 209 1.74 8.35 11.53
CA MET A 209 1.98 6.92 11.33
C MET A 209 3.26 6.65 10.54
N ALA A 210 3.57 7.47 9.53
CA ALA A 210 4.85 7.44 8.83
C ALA A 210 6.02 7.65 9.80
N CYS A 211 5.90 8.60 10.73
CA CYS A 211 6.92 8.86 11.74
C CYS A 211 7.12 7.66 12.68
N LEU A 212 6.03 7.06 13.20
CA LEU A 212 6.12 5.90 14.09
C LEU A 212 6.73 4.68 13.39
N ALA A 213 6.30 4.41 12.15
CA ALA A 213 6.85 3.33 11.36
C ALA A 213 8.33 3.55 11.00
N ALA A 214 8.72 4.78 10.69
CA ALA A 214 10.11 5.13 10.42
C ALA A 214 11.00 5.03 11.67
N ASP A 215 10.54 5.52 12.82
CA ASP A 215 11.24 5.41 14.11
C ASP A 215 11.51 3.95 14.50
N ALA A 216 10.53 3.06 14.26
CA ALA A 216 10.70 1.62 14.48
C ALA A 216 11.58 0.92 13.42
N GLY A 217 12.02 1.63 12.38
CA GLY A 217 12.75 1.07 11.23
C GLY A 217 11.90 0.14 10.37
N ARG A 218 10.58 0.35 10.33
CA ARG A 218 9.59 -0.54 9.69
C ARG A 218 8.83 0.08 8.51
N LEU A 219 8.98 1.36 8.21
CA LEU A 219 8.32 1.99 7.05
C LEU A 219 9.00 1.57 5.72
N PHE A 220 8.49 0.53 5.08
CA PHE A 220 9.13 -0.05 3.89
C PHE A 220 8.57 0.46 2.57
N TYR A 221 7.29 0.83 2.57
CA TYR A 221 6.54 1.18 1.37
C TYR A 221 5.37 2.11 1.71
N VAL A 222 4.97 2.94 0.76
CA VAL A 222 3.84 3.86 0.93
C VAL A 222 2.90 3.76 -0.25
N HIS A 223 1.63 3.47 0.04
CA HIS A 223 0.54 3.61 -0.91
C HIS A 223 -0.15 4.96 -0.70
N PHE A 224 -0.50 5.61 -1.81
CA PHE A 224 -1.27 6.84 -1.82
C PHE A 224 -2.59 6.66 -2.54
N ASN A 225 -3.64 7.08 -1.87
CA ASN A 225 -5.00 7.27 -2.37
C ASN A 225 -5.70 8.30 -1.46
N ASP A 226 -7.00 8.48 -1.63
CA ASP A 226 -7.82 9.31 -0.75
C ASP A 226 -9.18 8.66 -0.49
N ASN A 227 -9.87 9.12 0.55
CA ASN A 227 -11.24 8.72 0.86
C ASN A 227 -11.91 9.71 1.82
N ASN A 228 -13.22 9.57 2.06
CA ASN A 228 -13.94 10.37 3.05
C ASN A 228 -13.84 9.82 4.48
N ARG A 229 -12.74 9.12 4.80
CA ARG A 229 -12.39 8.52 6.10
C ARG A 229 -13.34 7.44 6.62
N ASP A 230 -14.40 7.14 5.90
CA ASP A 230 -15.46 6.19 6.29
C ASP A 230 -15.26 4.81 5.67
N TRP A 231 -14.72 4.77 4.46
CA TRP A 231 -14.40 3.56 3.72
C TRP A 231 -13.17 3.77 2.87
N ASP A 232 -12.56 2.67 2.43
CA ASP A 232 -11.47 2.72 1.49
C ASP A 232 -12.01 2.84 0.06
N TRP A 233 -12.24 4.09 -0.35
CA TRP A 233 -12.81 4.40 -1.66
C TRP A 233 -11.76 4.48 -2.78
N ASP A 234 -10.47 4.41 -2.45
CA ASP A 234 -9.35 4.45 -3.40
C ASP A 234 -9.44 5.63 -4.38
N MET A 235 -9.76 6.81 -3.86
CA MET A 235 -9.89 8.03 -4.66
C MET A 235 -8.52 8.59 -5.04
N ILE A 236 -8.51 9.53 -5.99
CA ILE A 236 -7.29 10.28 -6.34
C ILE A 236 -6.75 10.99 -5.06
N PRO A 237 -5.46 10.84 -4.72
CA PRO A 237 -4.84 11.51 -3.57
C PRO A 237 -5.16 13.00 -3.49
N ALA A 238 -5.32 13.53 -2.27
CA ALA A 238 -5.55 14.96 -2.00
C ALA A 238 -6.83 15.55 -2.62
N SER A 239 -7.76 14.72 -3.10
CA SER A 239 -9.06 15.16 -3.61
C SER A 239 -10.04 15.54 -2.50
N VAL A 240 -9.85 14.97 -1.30
CA VAL A 240 -10.64 15.25 -0.10
C VAL A 240 -9.74 15.73 1.04
N ASN A 241 -8.63 15.02 1.30
CA ASN A 241 -7.75 15.24 2.44
C ASN A 241 -6.40 15.86 2.02
N LEU A 242 -6.46 17.05 1.39
CA LEU A 242 -5.27 17.76 0.89
C LEU A 242 -4.18 17.91 1.95
N TRP A 243 -4.54 18.38 3.14
CA TRP A 243 -3.56 18.68 4.19
C TRP A 243 -2.90 17.42 4.76
N ASP A 244 -3.63 16.31 4.91
CA ASP A 244 -3.05 15.03 5.35
C ASP A 244 -2.00 14.53 4.35
N VAL A 245 -2.25 14.67 3.04
CA VAL A 245 -1.27 14.30 2.01
C VAL A 245 -0.05 15.21 2.05
N VAL A 246 -0.23 16.53 2.10
CA VAL A 246 0.89 17.49 2.13
C VAL A 246 1.72 17.35 3.40
N GLU A 247 1.08 17.14 4.55
CA GLU A 247 1.77 16.89 5.82
C GLU A 247 2.53 15.57 5.78
N THR A 248 1.96 14.52 5.18
CA THR A 248 2.65 13.23 5.00
C THR A 248 3.90 13.39 4.13
N LEU A 249 3.81 14.12 3.02
CA LEU A 249 4.96 14.43 2.16
C LEU A 249 6.03 15.24 2.92
N PHE A 250 5.63 16.20 3.75
CA PHE A 250 6.54 16.96 4.60
C PHE A 250 7.34 16.05 5.53
N TYR A 251 6.67 15.14 6.24
CA TYR A 251 7.34 14.25 7.18
C TYR A 251 8.19 13.19 6.48
N LEU A 252 7.74 12.60 5.37
CA LEU A 252 8.56 11.66 4.58
C LEU A 252 9.87 12.34 4.11
N ARG A 253 9.79 13.61 3.70
CA ARG A 253 10.96 14.41 3.37
C ARG A 253 11.88 14.65 4.56
N ARG A 254 11.30 15.06 5.69
CA ARG A 254 12.05 15.32 6.92
C ARG A 254 12.75 14.07 7.46
N LEU A 255 12.13 12.90 7.28
CA LEU A 255 12.69 11.59 7.62
C LEU A 255 13.78 11.14 6.64
N GLY A 256 13.97 11.84 5.51
CA GLY A 256 14.87 11.42 4.45
C GLY A 256 14.45 10.10 3.81
N TRP A 257 13.14 9.80 3.80
CA TRP A 257 12.63 8.54 3.29
C TRP A 257 12.83 8.45 1.77
N GLU A 258 13.28 7.30 1.31
CA GLU A 258 13.49 6.98 -0.10
C GLU A 258 12.80 5.67 -0.44
N GLY A 259 12.23 5.58 -1.63
CA GLY A 259 11.48 4.41 -2.05
C GLY A 259 10.50 4.73 -3.16
N TRP A 260 9.39 4.02 -3.13
CA TRP A 260 8.35 4.09 -4.14
C TRP A 260 7.05 4.59 -3.53
N PHE A 261 6.43 5.56 -4.19
CA PHE A 261 5.01 5.81 -4.04
C PHE A 261 4.26 4.93 -5.02
N SER A 262 3.50 3.97 -4.49
CA SER A 262 2.52 3.22 -5.28
C SER A 262 1.16 3.89 -5.15
N TYR A 263 0.34 3.76 -6.19
CA TYR A 263 -0.99 4.37 -6.22
C TYR A 263 -2.06 3.30 -6.25
N ASP A 264 -2.77 3.15 -5.14
CA ASP A 264 -3.92 2.26 -5.00
C ASP A 264 -5.21 3.04 -5.28
N VAL A 265 -5.43 3.35 -6.57
CA VAL A 265 -6.52 4.25 -7.01
C VAL A 265 -7.47 3.53 -7.95
N TYR A 266 -8.73 3.42 -7.51
CA TYR A 266 -9.77 2.63 -8.16
C TYR A 266 -10.62 3.53 -9.07
N ASN A 267 -10.42 3.45 -10.39
CA ASN A 267 -11.24 4.19 -11.35
C ASN A 267 -12.59 3.48 -11.55
N ARG A 268 -13.66 4.06 -10.99
CA ARG A 268 -15.05 3.61 -11.23
C ARG A 268 -15.72 4.32 -12.41
N ASP A 269 -15.24 5.50 -12.77
CA ASP A 269 -15.81 6.35 -13.81
C ASP A 269 -14.71 6.98 -14.68
N GLY A 270 -14.97 7.06 -15.98
CA GLY A 270 -14.09 7.70 -16.95
C GLY A 270 -12.99 6.78 -17.49
N ASP A 271 -11.89 7.38 -17.94
CA ASP A 271 -10.77 6.67 -18.55
C ASP A 271 -9.69 6.33 -17.52
N PRO A 272 -9.28 5.06 -17.38
CA PRO A 272 -8.32 4.64 -16.35
C PRO A 272 -6.94 5.27 -16.55
N VAL A 273 -6.50 5.47 -17.80
CA VAL A 273 -5.20 6.10 -18.10
C VAL A 273 -5.22 7.57 -17.69
N ALA A 274 -6.30 8.29 -17.99
CA ALA A 274 -6.50 9.67 -17.57
C ALA A 274 -6.51 9.81 -16.04
N THR A 275 -7.15 8.87 -15.31
CA THR A 275 -7.12 8.85 -13.85
C THR A 275 -5.71 8.65 -13.32
N GLN A 276 -4.97 7.65 -13.80
CA GLN A 276 -3.60 7.41 -13.33
C GLN A 276 -2.65 8.58 -13.68
N GLN A 277 -2.84 9.19 -14.85
CA GLN A 277 -2.12 10.42 -15.22
C GLN A 277 -2.45 11.58 -14.28
N ALA A 278 -3.71 11.70 -13.84
CA ALA A 278 -4.13 12.71 -12.88
C ALA A 278 -3.50 12.47 -11.51
N VAL A 279 -3.47 11.23 -11.02
CA VAL A 279 -2.80 10.85 -9.76
C VAL A 279 -1.35 11.34 -9.75
N LEU A 280 -0.58 11.01 -10.78
CA LEU A 280 0.81 11.44 -10.92
C LEU A 280 0.96 12.97 -10.92
N ARG A 281 0.06 13.69 -11.62
CA ARG A 281 0.07 15.16 -11.68
C ARG A 281 -0.33 15.81 -10.36
N VAL A 282 -1.29 15.22 -9.64
CA VAL A 282 -1.75 15.72 -8.35
C VAL A 282 -0.66 15.55 -7.30
N MET A 283 -0.01 14.39 -7.25
CA MET A 283 1.11 14.17 -6.32
C MET A 283 2.27 15.13 -6.57
N ARG A 284 2.67 15.33 -7.84
CA ARG A 284 3.66 16.38 -8.18
C ARG A 284 3.19 17.79 -7.79
N SER A 285 1.89 18.05 -7.83
CA SER A 285 1.33 19.34 -7.43
C SER A 285 1.34 19.52 -5.91
N ALA A 286 1.05 18.46 -5.15
CA ALA A 286 1.17 18.44 -3.70
C ALA A 286 2.63 18.66 -3.25
N GLU A 287 3.60 18.05 -3.93
CA GLU A 287 5.03 18.30 -3.69
C GLU A 287 5.41 19.76 -3.99
N ARG A 288 4.94 20.34 -5.10
CA ARG A 288 5.17 21.76 -5.41
C ARG A 288 4.50 22.69 -4.40
N LEU A 289 3.33 22.34 -3.90
CA LEU A 289 2.68 23.07 -2.82
C LEU A 289 3.53 23.01 -1.55
N LEU A 290 4.08 21.84 -1.20
CA LEU A 290 5.02 21.70 -0.10
C LEU A 290 6.27 22.58 -0.27
N GLU A 291 6.85 22.66 -1.47
CA GLU A 291 7.95 23.61 -1.75
C GLU A 291 7.52 25.07 -1.54
N LYS A 292 6.33 25.44 -2.06
CA LYS A 292 5.80 26.80 -1.94
C LYS A 292 5.54 27.19 -0.47
N LEU A 293 5.11 26.23 0.35
CA LEU A 293 4.93 26.40 1.80
C LEU A 293 6.26 26.57 2.56
N GLY A 294 7.39 26.19 1.96
CA GLY A 294 8.71 26.28 2.57
C GLY A 294 8.88 25.32 3.75
N PRO A 295 9.55 24.16 3.57
CA PRO A 295 9.75 23.19 4.65
C PRO A 295 10.34 23.79 5.94
N GLU A 296 11.30 24.73 5.83
CA GLU A 296 11.91 25.42 6.96
C GLU A 296 10.92 26.33 7.70
N ARG A 297 9.99 26.93 6.95
CA ARG A 297 8.91 27.75 7.51
C ARG A 297 7.91 26.87 8.24
N LEU A 298 7.53 25.73 7.68
CA LEU A 298 6.69 24.73 8.34
C LEU A 298 7.34 24.22 9.64
N GLU A 299 8.64 23.92 9.62
CA GLU A 299 9.37 23.54 10.85
C GLU A 299 9.36 24.64 11.91
N ALA A 300 9.50 25.91 11.51
CA ALA A 300 9.42 27.03 12.43
C ALA A 300 8.03 27.13 13.08
N LEU A 301 6.96 26.95 12.29
CA LEU A 301 5.58 26.94 12.79
C LEU A 301 5.33 25.77 13.75
N ILE A 302 5.82 24.57 13.43
CA ILE A 302 5.74 23.39 14.31
C ILE A 302 6.43 23.65 15.66
N ARG A 303 7.60 24.30 15.66
CA ARG A 303 8.31 24.65 16.91
C ARG A 303 7.55 25.62 17.79
N VAL A 304 6.78 26.53 17.19
CA VAL A 304 5.88 27.43 17.92
C VAL A 304 4.71 26.66 18.52
N GLY A 305 4.15 25.70 17.77
CA GLY A 305 3.05 24.84 18.23
C GLY A 305 1.69 25.55 18.30
N ASP A 306 1.55 26.70 17.64
CA ASP A 306 0.31 27.46 17.58
C ASP A 306 -0.47 27.12 16.29
N PRO A 307 -1.64 26.46 16.39
CA PRO A 307 -2.43 26.10 15.23
C PRO A 307 -3.02 27.32 14.51
N ALA A 308 -3.32 28.42 15.21
CA ALA A 308 -3.96 29.58 14.58
C ALA A 308 -3.03 30.20 13.53
N GLN A 309 -1.78 30.46 13.91
CA GLN A 309 -0.75 30.99 13.01
C GLN A 309 -0.44 30.03 11.87
N THR A 310 -0.39 28.74 12.17
CA THR A 310 -0.06 27.72 11.17
C THR A 310 -1.17 27.64 10.11
N ILE A 311 -2.43 27.48 10.52
CA ILE A 311 -3.55 27.35 9.58
C ILE A 311 -3.75 28.63 8.76
N GLU A 312 -3.63 29.82 9.38
CA GLU A 312 -3.70 31.09 8.64
C GLU A 312 -2.62 31.16 7.55
N TYR A 313 -1.38 30.80 7.91
CA TYR A 313 -0.27 30.77 6.95
C TYR A 313 -0.54 29.80 5.80
N LEU A 314 -0.93 28.56 6.09
CA LEU A 314 -1.24 27.54 5.10
C LEU A 314 -2.28 28.05 4.09
N MET A 315 -3.37 28.64 4.58
CA MET A 315 -4.43 29.19 3.74
C MET A 315 -3.96 30.40 2.92
N SER A 316 -3.11 31.26 3.48
CA SER A 316 -2.56 32.41 2.74
C SER A 316 -1.74 31.99 1.52
N VAL A 317 -1.00 30.88 1.62
CA VAL A 317 -0.18 30.34 0.53
C VAL A 317 -1.05 29.73 -0.57
N VAL A 318 -2.15 29.06 -0.21
CA VAL A 318 -3.11 28.52 -1.18
C VAL A 318 -3.84 29.64 -1.93
N ALA A 319 -4.11 30.77 -1.28
CA ALA A 319 -4.79 31.92 -1.90
C ALA A 319 -3.89 32.76 -2.82
N SER A 320 -2.57 32.66 -2.69
CA SER A 320 -1.57 33.39 -3.51
C SER A 320 -1.25 32.72 -4.85
#